data_AF-A0A0J7MTI7-F1
#
_entry.id   AF-A0A0J7MTI7-F1
#
_cell.length_a   1.000
_cell.length_b   1.000
_cell.length_c   1.000
_cell.angle_alpha   90.00
_cell.angle_beta   90.00
_cell.angle_gamma   90.00
#
_symmetry.space_group_name_H-M   'P 1'
#
loop_
_entity.id
_entity.type
_entity.pdbx_description
1 polymer ?
#
loop_
_entity_poly.entity_id
_entity_poly.type
_entity_poly.pdbx_seq_one_letter_code
_entity_poly.pdbx_strand_id
1 'polypeptide(L)'
;MEDLFDIAHANALEIIKIEEDRQFLISQRQKGRIGVIRGIDKKTAEKEERVLKHLSAEEERRKKFFLNTKMSEKMDIEELSDSFENEISFEENTDETFCPTNQPDPFKPLKRGNINFITTKLVAALDKCKLSDRNSVHILMATAEALGHKTEDLVINRTSIRRCRQKLRTERTSILKNQHLTLHLEFAVVHWDGKLLPAITRNKRVDKLPVIK
;
A
#
# COMPACT_ATOMS: atom_id res chain seq x y z
N MET A 1 17.18 -20.51 -32.31
CA MET A 1 17.26 -21.29 -31.06
C MET A 1 16.39 -22.53 -31.25
N GLU A 2 16.67 -23.37 -32.25
CA GLU A 2 17.86 -24.24 -32.41
C GLU A 2 17.99 -25.22 -31.26
N ASP A 3 18.11 -26.50 -31.62
CA ASP A 3 17.63 -27.67 -30.90
C ASP A 3 18.06 -27.72 -29.42
N LEU A 4 17.11 -28.07 -28.55
CA LEU A 4 17.33 -28.25 -27.12
C LEU A 4 18.41 -29.32 -26.91
N PHE A 5 19.46 -29.01 -26.13
CA PHE A 5 20.48 -29.99 -25.75
C PHE A 5 19.84 -31.16 -25.00
N ASP A 6 19.79 -32.34 -25.62
CA ASP A 6 19.35 -33.57 -24.96
C ASP A 6 20.51 -34.15 -24.14
N ILE A 7 20.35 -34.16 -22.83
CA ILE A 7 21.34 -34.66 -21.86
C ILE A 7 21.08 -36.15 -21.55
N ALA A 8 19.99 -36.73 -22.06
CA ALA A 8 19.68 -38.13 -21.81
C ALA A 8 20.66 -39.08 -22.53
N HIS A 9 20.82 -40.28 -21.97
CA HIS A 9 21.61 -41.34 -22.58
C HIS A 9 21.02 -41.75 -23.94
N ALA A 10 21.86 -42.16 -24.91
CA ALA A 10 21.41 -42.57 -26.25
C ALA A 10 20.29 -43.63 -26.21
N ASN A 11 20.43 -44.59 -25.29
CA ASN A 11 19.47 -45.68 -25.08
C ASN A 11 18.48 -45.42 -23.92
N ALA A 12 18.28 -44.17 -23.51
CA ALA A 12 17.44 -43.85 -22.33
C ALA A 12 16.03 -44.46 -22.42
N LEU A 13 15.43 -44.52 -23.62
CA LEU A 13 14.10 -45.12 -23.82
C LEU A 13 14.06 -46.62 -23.55
N GLU A 14 15.17 -47.34 -23.73
CA GLU A 14 15.25 -48.78 -23.44
C GLU A 14 15.50 -49.05 -21.96
N ILE A 15 16.19 -48.12 -21.27
CA ILE A 15 16.54 -48.23 -19.84
C ILE A 15 15.34 -47.91 -18.95
N ILE A 16 14.51 -46.94 -19.35
CA ILE A 16 13.32 -46.54 -18.57
C ILE A 16 12.26 -47.65 -18.64
N LYS A 17 11.84 -48.14 -17.48
CA LYS A 17 10.82 -49.19 -17.32
C LYS A 17 9.41 -48.65 -17.13
N ILE A 18 9.28 -47.40 -16.67
CA ILE A 18 8.01 -46.73 -16.38
C ILE A 18 7.54 -46.03 -17.66
N GLU A 19 6.30 -46.28 -18.07
CA GLU A 19 5.79 -45.79 -19.35
C GLU A 19 5.51 -44.27 -19.30
N GLU A 20 5.11 -43.74 -18.14
CA GLU A 20 4.90 -42.31 -17.92
C GLU A 20 6.22 -41.51 -18.09
N ASP A 21 7.33 -42.04 -17.56
CA ASP A 21 8.64 -41.41 -17.66
C ASP A 21 9.19 -41.43 -19.10
N ARG A 22 8.89 -42.50 -19.85
CA ARG A 22 9.18 -42.58 -21.30
C ARG A 22 8.43 -41.50 -22.07
N GLN A 23 7.14 -41.35 -21.81
CA GLN A 23 6.30 -40.32 -22.44
C GLN A 23 6.75 -38.90 -22.05
N PHE A 24 7.18 -38.70 -20.80
CA PHE A 24 7.76 -37.43 -20.36
C PHE A 24 9.04 -37.08 -21.13
N LEU A 25 9.96 -38.03 -21.29
CA LEU A 25 11.20 -37.82 -22.05
C LEU A 25 10.93 -37.51 -23.53
N ILE A 26 9.98 -38.22 -24.15
CA ILE A 26 9.54 -37.94 -25.54
C ILE A 26 8.98 -36.52 -25.63
N SER A 27 8.20 -36.09 -24.64
CA SER A 27 7.60 -34.75 -24.58
C SER A 27 8.65 -33.65 -24.40
N GLN A 28 9.76 -33.89 -23.70
CA GLN A 28 10.88 -32.95 -23.60
C GLN A 28 11.65 -32.79 -24.92
N ARG A 29 11.72 -33.85 -25.74
CA ARG A 29 12.41 -33.86 -27.04
C ARG A 29 11.62 -33.19 -28.17
N GLN A 30 10.32 -32.99 -28.00
CA GLN A 30 9.48 -32.31 -29.00
C GLN A 30 9.79 -30.81 -29.03
N LYS A 31 9.82 -30.23 -30.24
CA LYS A 31 10.13 -28.81 -30.43
C LYS A 31 9.01 -27.94 -29.89
N GLY A 32 9.32 -27.07 -28.93
CA GLY A 32 8.38 -26.15 -28.30
C GLY A 32 8.23 -26.40 -26.79
N ARG A 33 7.51 -25.52 -26.09
CA ARG A 33 7.25 -25.66 -24.65
C ARG A 33 5.92 -26.40 -24.44
N ILE A 34 5.97 -27.69 -24.13
CA ILE A 34 4.76 -28.53 -23.97
C ILE A 34 4.12 -28.42 -22.57
N GLY A 35 4.74 -27.68 -21.65
CA GLY A 35 4.17 -27.44 -20.33
C GLY A 35 4.60 -26.12 -19.71
N VAL A 36 3.72 -25.56 -18.90
CA VAL A 36 4.05 -24.49 -17.96
C VAL A 36 3.84 -25.07 -16.56
N ILE A 37 4.87 -25.03 -15.71
CA ILE A 37 4.71 -25.24 -14.27
C ILE A 37 4.03 -23.99 -13.71
N ARG A 38 2.74 -23.79 -13.98
CA ARG A 38 1.93 -22.76 -13.35
C ARG A 38 0.88 -23.45 -12.51
N GLY A 39 1.26 -23.81 -11.28
CA GLY A 39 0.26 -23.74 -10.21
C GLY A 39 -0.20 -22.28 -10.15
N ILE A 40 -1.50 -22.05 -10.26
CA ILE A 40 -2.04 -20.71 -10.01
C ILE A 40 -1.69 -20.39 -8.56
N ASP A 41 -0.81 -19.41 -8.34
CA ASP A 41 -0.54 -18.88 -7.02
C ASP A 41 -1.82 -18.22 -6.52
N LYS A 42 -2.65 -18.99 -5.80
CA LYS A 42 -3.96 -18.56 -5.30
C LYS A 42 -3.86 -17.25 -4.52
N LYS A 43 -2.75 -17.02 -3.81
CA LYS A 43 -2.53 -15.78 -3.06
C LYS A 43 -2.38 -14.58 -3.98
N THR A 44 -1.75 -14.76 -5.13
CA THR A 44 -1.59 -13.69 -6.13
C THR A 44 -2.90 -13.48 -6.89
N ALA A 45 -3.60 -14.55 -7.27
CA ALA A 45 -4.91 -14.47 -7.92
C ALA A 45 -5.97 -13.78 -7.03
N GLU A 46 -6.08 -14.14 -5.75
CA GLU A 46 -7.01 -13.50 -4.79
C GLU A 46 -6.68 -12.02 -4.55
N LYS A 47 -5.39 -11.64 -4.64
CA LYS A 47 -4.99 -10.23 -4.54
C LYS A 47 -5.41 -9.45 -5.78
N GLU A 48 -5.16 -10.00 -6.97
CA GLU A 48 -5.56 -9.39 -8.24
C GLU A 48 -7.09 -9.25 -8.32
N GLU A 49 -7.84 -10.28 -7.91
CA GLU A 49 -9.31 -10.24 -7.87
C GLU A 49 -9.82 -9.17 -6.89
N ARG A 50 -9.21 -9.05 -5.71
CA ARG A 50 -9.56 -8.00 -4.74
C ARG A 50 -9.29 -6.60 -5.30
N VAL A 51 -8.16 -6.41 -5.99
CA VAL A 51 -7.81 -5.13 -6.63
C VAL A 51 -8.80 -4.80 -7.75
N LEU A 52 -9.17 -5.78 -8.58
CA LEU A 52 -10.16 -5.61 -9.64
C LEU A 52 -11.54 -5.23 -9.08
N LYS A 53 -12.00 -5.88 -8.00
CA LYS A 53 -13.24 -5.53 -7.31
C LYS A 53 -13.23 -4.09 -6.77
N HIS A 54 -12.10 -3.63 -6.24
CA HIS A 54 -11.96 -2.24 -5.80
C HIS A 54 -12.02 -1.25 -6.96
N LEU A 55 -11.34 -1.54 -8.07
CA LEU A 55 -11.35 -0.69 -9.26
C LEU A 55 -12.74 -0.62 -9.90
N SER A 56 -13.45 -1.74 -10.04
CA SER A 56 -14.80 -1.76 -10.60
C SER A 56 -15.80 -0.98 -9.73
N ALA A 57 -15.72 -1.13 -8.40
CA ALA A 57 -16.55 -0.36 -7.48
C ALA A 57 -16.24 1.14 -7.54
N GLU A 58 -14.98 1.54 -7.75
CA GLU A 58 -14.59 2.94 -7.90
C GLU A 58 -15.06 3.52 -9.24
N GLU A 59 -15.01 2.75 -10.33
CA GLU A 59 -15.59 3.14 -11.61
C GLU A 59 -17.12 3.27 -11.55
N GLU A 60 -17.82 2.37 -10.88
CA GLU A 60 -19.26 2.47 -10.68
C GLU A 60 -19.64 3.70 -9.85
N ARG A 61 -18.87 4.00 -8.78
CA ARG A 61 -19.04 5.23 -8.02
C ARG A 61 -18.82 6.47 -8.88
N ARG A 62 -17.78 6.48 -9.72
CA ARG A 62 -17.51 7.58 -10.67
C ARG A 62 -18.64 7.75 -11.69
N LYS A 63 -19.16 6.65 -12.26
CA LYS A 63 -20.28 6.68 -13.21
C LYS A 63 -21.56 7.19 -12.57
N LYS A 64 -21.89 6.73 -11.35
CA LYS A 64 -23.05 7.23 -10.58
C LYS A 64 -22.92 8.72 -10.27
N PHE A 65 -21.75 9.16 -9.82
CA PHE A 65 -21.47 10.58 -9.59
C PHE A 65 -21.66 11.41 -10.87
N PHE A 66 -21.05 10.99 -11.97
CA PHE A 66 -21.16 11.68 -13.26
C PHE A 66 -22.60 11.73 -13.80
N LEU A 67 -23.38 10.65 -13.62
CA LEU A 67 -24.78 10.60 -14.04
C LEU A 67 -25.65 11.52 -13.19
N ASN A 68 -25.45 11.54 -11.86
CA ASN A 68 -26.14 12.47 -10.97
C ASN A 68 -25.81 13.93 -11.30
N THR A 69 -24.54 14.25 -11.58
CA THR A 69 -24.16 15.61 -12.03
C THR A 69 -24.84 15.98 -13.34
N LYS A 70 -24.85 15.08 -14.35
CA LYS A 70 -25.54 15.33 -15.62
C LYS A 70 -27.07 15.42 -15.52
N MET A 71 -27.68 14.69 -14.58
CA MET A 71 -29.10 14.79 -14.29
C MET A 71 -29.44 16.11 -13.58
N SER A 72 -28.56 16.57 -12.69
CA SER A 72 -28.69 17.86 -12.01
C SER A 72 -28.46 19.06 -12.94
N GLU A 73 -27.67 18.91 -14.01
CA GLU A 73 -27.49 19.95 -15.04
C GLU A 73 -28.71 20.13 -15.97
N LYS A 74 -29.71 19.23 -15.91
CA LYS A 74 -30.89 19.24 -16.78
C LYS A 74 -32.18 19.74 -16.10
N MET A 75 -32.11 20.13 -14.84
CA MET A 75 -33.21 20.67 -14.05
C MET A 75 -32.69 21.95 -13.38
N ASP A 76 -33.21 23.10 -13.82
CA ASP A 76 -32.68 24.43 -13.50
C ASP A 76 -32.60 24.76 -12.00
N ILE A 77 -31.60 25.61 -11.68
CA ILE A 77 -31.54 26.66 -10.64
C ILE A 77 -32.34 26.37 -9.35
N GLU A 78 -31.68 25.88 -8.31
CA GLU A 78 -31.76 26.41 -6.94
C GLU A 78 -30.78 25.69 -6.00
N GLU A 79 -30.40 26.42 -4.95
CA GLU A 79 -29.34 26.15 -3.98
C GLU A 79 -29.62 24.96 -3.05
N LEU A 80 -28.54 24.27 -2.61
CA LEU A 80 -28.33 23.56 -1.32
C LEU A 80 -27.99 22.04 -1.36
N SER A 81 -26.74 21.77 -0.96
CA SER A 81 -26.23 20.73 -0.05
C SER A 81 -26.85 19.32 -0.06
N ASP A 82 -26.18 18.37 -0.74
CA ASP A 82 -26.46 16.94 -0.64
C ASP A 82 -25.49 16.24 0.34
N SER A 83 -26.06 15.65 1.39
CA SER A 83 -25.38 14.97 2.49
C SER A 83 -25.63 13.47 2.34
N PHE A 84 -24.59 12.69 2.00
CA PHE A 84 -24.72 11.23 1.98
C PHE A 84 -24.17 10.64 3.29
N GLU A 85 -25.09 10.12 4.11
CA GLU A 85 -24.77 9.26 5.23
C GLU A 85 -24.50 7.83 4.76
N ASN A 86 -23.64 7.10 5.46
CA ASN A 86 -23.49 5.67 5.30
C ASN A 86 -23.23 5.06 6.68
N GLU A 87 -24.28 4.44 7.24
CA GLU A 87 -24.23 3.59 8.42
C GLU A 87 -23.38 2.33 8.15
N ILE A 88 -22.52 1.95 9.10
CA ILE A 88 -22.11 0.56 9.28
C ILE A 88 -22.13 0.28 10.78
N SER A 89 -23.05 -0.61 11.16
CA SER A 89 -23.25 -1.17 12.49
C SER A 89 -22.14 -2.16 12.86
N PHE A 90 -21.68 -2.09 14.11
CA PHE A 90 -20.97 -3.16 14.80
C PHE A 90 -21.40 -3.18 16.26
N GLU A 91 -22.36 -4.03 16.59
CA GLU A 91 -22.53 -4.62 17.93
C GLU A 91 -21.45 -5.70 18.13
N GLU A 92 -21.08 -6.18 19.32
CA GLU A 92 -20.96 -5.71 20.70
C GLU A 92 -20.32 -6.93 21.43
N ASN A 93 -19.61 -6.71 22.55
CA ASN A 93 -19.32 -7.62 23.69
C ASN A 93 -18.03 -7.14 24.39
N THR A 94 -18.14 -6.23 25.37
CA THR A 94 -18.26 -6.44 26.84
C THR A 94 -16.91 -6.69 27.52
N ASP A 95 -16.43 -5.71 28.29
CA ASP A 95 -16.52 -5.77 29.77
C ASP A 95 -16.20 -4.40 30.42
N GLU A 96 -16.79 -4.19 31.59
CA GLU A 96 -17.22 -2.93 32.21
C GLU A 96 -16.13 -2.03 32.82
N THR A 97 -16.40 -0.71 32.93
CA THR A 97 -16.34 0.06 34.21
C THR A 97 -16.97 1.47 34.04
N PHE A 98 -18.13 1.66 34.68
CA PHE A 98 -18.74 2.90 35.23
C PHE A 98 -19.12 4.11 34.34
N CYS A 99 -20.44 4.33 34.24
CA CYS A 99 -21.11 5.50 33.67
C CYS A 99 -20.97 6.78 34.53
N PRO A 100 -21.21 7.95 33.94
CA PRO A 100 -22.51 8.58 34.20
C PRO A 100 -23.30 8.90 32.93
N THR A 101 -24.61 8.76 33.10
CA THR A 101 -25.71 8.95 32.16
C THR A 101 -25.64 10.29 31.41
N ASN A 102 -25.40 10.25 30.10
CA ASN A 102 -25.76 11.31 29.18
C ASN A 102 -26.46 10.63 27.99
N GLN A 103 -27.64 11.14 27.63
CA GLN A 103 -28.43 10.64 26.51
C GLN A 103 -27.59 10.61 25.23
N PRO A 104 -27.78 9.63 24.33
CA PRO A 104 -27.12 9.65 23.04
C PRO A 104 -27.70 10.80 22.23
N ASP A 105 -26.96 11.91 22.18
CA ASP A 105 -27.14 12.94 21.18
C ASP A 105 -27.24 12.25 19.80
N PRO A 106 -28.15 12.69 18.91
CA PRO A 106 -28.26 12.11 17.58
C PRO A 106 -26.88 12.17 16.93
N PHE A 107 -26.36 11.01 16.53
CA PHE A 107 -25.02 10.83 15.97
C PHE A 107 -24.75 11.92 14.94
N LYS A 108 -24.04 12.99 15.34
CA LYS A 108 -23.65 14.02 14.39
C LYS A 108 -22.74 13.33 13.38
N PRO A 109 -23.01 13.43 12.06
CA PRO A 109 -22.12 12.84 11.09
C PRO A 109 -20.72 13.41 11.33
N LEU A 110 -19.74 12.54 11.59
CA LEU A 110 -18.35 12.95 11.78
C LEU A 110 -17.85 13.54 10.46
N LYS A 111 -18.02 14.85 10.30
CA LYS A 111 -17.52 15.57 9.15
C LYS A 111 -16.01 15.57 9.23
N ARG A 112 -15.38 15.10 8.16
CA ARG A 112 -13.94 15.17 8.03
C ARG A 112 -13.54 16.62 7.88
N GLY A 113 -12.56 17.07 8.65
CA GLY A 113 -11.94 18.37 8.48
C GLY A 113 -11.43 18.58 7.06
N ASN A 114 -11.65 19.77 6.54
CA ASN A 114 -11.26 20.16 5.17
C ASN A 114 -10.06 21.12 5.16
N ILE A 115 -9.67 21.65 6.32
CA ILE A 115 -8.59 22.63 6.43
C ILE A 115 -7.25 21.90 6.46
N ASN A 116 -6.49 22.03 5.37
CA ASN A 116 -5.14 21.51 5.26
C ASN A 116 -4.14 22.47 5.93
N PHE A 117 -3.72 22.16 7.15
CA PHE A 117 -2.69 22.91 7.88
C PHE A 117 -1.33 22.18 7.95
N ILE A 118 -1.22 20.98 7.38
CA ILE A 118 0.00 20.17 7.36
C ILE A 118 1.01 20.82 6.39
N THR A 119 1.87 21.68 6.92
CA THR A 119 2.94 22.33 6.16
C THR A 119 4.22 21.49 6.14
N THR A 120 5.10 21.75 5.17
CA THR A 120 6.44 21.13 5.09
C THR A 120 7.25 21.38 6.37
N LYS A 121 7.14 22.58 6.96
CA LYS A 121 7.79 22.95 8.22
C LYS A 121 7.27 22.11 9.38
N LEU A 122 5.95 21.92 9.48
CA LEU A 122 5.34 21.07 10.50
C LEU A 122 5.85 19.62 10.38
N VAL A 123 5.79 19.05 9.18
CA VAL A 123 6.24 17.67 8.92
C VAL A 123 7.72 17.52 9.23
N ALA A 124 8.55 18.51 8.88
CA ALA A 124 9.97 18.53 9.21
C ALA A 124 10.21 18.52 10.72
N ALA A 125 9.42 19.26 11.51
CA ALA A 125 9.50 19.25 12.96
C ALA A 125 9.11 17.89 13.54
N LEU A 126 8.02 17.27 13.05
CA LEU A 126 7.60 15.94 13.48
C LEU A 126 8.70 14.88 13.22
N ASP A 127 9.38 14.96 12.07
CA ASP A 127 10.49 14.06 11.71
C ASP A 127 11.72 14.30 12.58
N LYS A 128 12.09 15.56 12.83
CA LYS A 128 13.21 15.90 13.73
C LYS A 128 12.99 15.40 15.14
N CYS A 129 11.76 15.51 15.64
CA CYS A 129 11.37 15.00 16.95
C CYS A 129 11.13 13.48 16.99
N LYS A 130 11.35 12.76 15.87
CA LYS A 130 11.15 11.30 15.75
C LYS A 130 9.76 10.83 16.18
N LEU A 131 8.74 11.65 15.96
CA LEU A 131 7.37 11.33 16.37
C LEU A 131 6.75 10.30 15.44
N SER A 132 6.08 9.31 16.00
CA SER A 132 5.26 8.36 15.23
C SER A 132 4.05 9.08 14.61
N ASP A 133 3.47 8.54 13.53
CA ASP A 133 2.27 9.13 12.94
C ASP A 133 1.09 9.18 13.93
N ARG A 134 1.02 8.21 14.87
CA ARG A 134 -0.01 8.18 15.93
C ARG A 134 0.24 9.27 16.98
N ASN A 135 1.46 9.38 17.49
CA ASN A 135 1.81 10.40 18.47
C ASN A 135 1.64 11.80 17.87
N SER A 136 1.91 11.95 16.58
CA SER A 136 1.69 13.20 15.85
C SER A 136 0.21 13.60 15.87
N VAL A 137 -0.72 12.65 15.66
CA VAL A 137 -2.17 12.94 15.74
C VAL A 137 -2.54 13.46 17.13
N HIS A 138 -2.14 12.77 18.19
CA HIS A 138 -2.49 13.17 19.56
C HIS A 138 -1.93 14.54 19.94
N ILE A 139 -0.66 14.81 19.61
CA ILE A 139 -0.03 16.10 19.89
C ILE A 139 -0.74 17.20 19.11
N LEU A 140 -0.99 16.99 17.81
CA LEU A 140 -1.64 18.00 16.97
C LEU A 140 -3.07 18.30 17.45
N MET A 141 -3.81 17.26 17.83
CA MET A 141 -5.17 17.39 18.37
C MET A 141 -5.17 18.20 19.66
N ALA A 142 -4.36 17.80 20.65
CA ALA A 142 -4.24 18.52 21.92
C ALA A 142 -3.76 19.97 21.74
N THR A 143 -2.82 20.22 20.82
CA THR A 143 -2.38 21.59 20.53
C THR A 143 -3.45 22.44 19.86
N ALA A 144 -4.25 21.86 18.96
CA ALA A 144 -5.33 22.57 18.31
C ALA A 144 -6.41 22.96 19.33
N GLU A 145 -6.77 22.03 20.22
CA GLU A 145 -7.71 22.28 21.32
C GLU A 145 -7.20 23.37 22.28
N ALA A 146 -5.92 23.29 22.68
CA ALA A 146 -5.31 24.29 23.56
C ALA A 146 -5.25 25.70 22.93
N LEU A 147 -5.17 25.78 21.60
CA LEU A 147 -5.21 27.04 20.85
C LEU A 147 -6.64 27.53 20.55
N GLY A 148 -7.67 26.77 20.96
CA GLY A 148 -9.08 27.11 20.71
C GLY A 148 -9.54 26.84 19.28
N HIS A 149 -8.79 26.03 18.51
CA HIS A 149 -9.20 25.60 17.18
C HIS A 149 -10.10 24.37 17.27
N LYS A 150 -11.17 24.34 16.45
CA LYS A 150 -12.02 23.16 16.31
C LYS A 150 -11.25 22.05 15.61
N THR A 151 -11.05 20.93 16.29
CA THR A 151 -10.32 19.76 15.76
C THR A 151 -11.04 19.10 14.59
N GLU A 152 -12.38 19.18 14.58
CA GLU A 152 -13.25 18.66 13.52
C GLU A 152 -12.98 19.30 12.16
N ASP A 153 -12.58 20.58 12.13
CA ASP A 153 -12.36 21.33 10.88
C ASP A 153 -10.98 21.04 10.26
N LEU A 154 -10.04 20.53 11.06
CA LEU A 154 -8.65 20.32 10.67
C LEU A 154 -8.42 18.93 10.10
N VAL A 155 -7.54 18.83 9.09
CA VAL A 155 -7.12 17.53 8.53
C VAL A 155 -6.10 16.84 9.46
N ILE A 156 -6.54 16.42 10.64
CA ILE A 156 -5.73 15.68 11.63
C ILE A 156 -6.07 14.19 11.54
N ASN A 157 -5.51 13.51 10.55
CA ASN A 157 -5.64 12.06 10.48
C ASN A 157 -4.29 11.39 10.21
N ARG A 158 -4.15 10.16 10.68
CA ARG A 158 -2.90 9.39 10.57
C ARG A 158 -2.47 9.21 9.11
N THR A 159 -3.40 8.98 8.20
CA THR A 159 -3.10 8.65 6.80
C THR A 159 -2.63 9.87 6.02
N SER A 160 -3.20 11.06 6.25
CA SER A 160 -2.80 12.36 5.73
C SER A 160 -1.41 12.72 6.21
N ILE A 161 -1.14 12.62 7.52
CA ILE A 161 0.20 12.86 8.07
C ILE A 161 1.22 11.93 7.42
N ARG A 162 0.91 10.63 7.31
CA ARG A 162 1.78 9.65 6.65
C ARG A 162 2.03 9.99 5.17
N ARG A 163 0.99 10.37 4.43
CA ARG A 163 1.09 10.74 3.00
C ARG A 163 1.93 11.99 2.81
N CYS A 164 1.69 13.03 3.60
CA CYS A 164 2.49 14.27 3.58
C CYS A 164 3.96 13.99 3.92
N ARG A 165 4.23 13.16 4.93
CA ARG A 165 5.58 12.69 5.26
C ARG A 165 6.25 11.97 4.10
N GLN A 166 5.55 11.03 3.47
CA GLN A 166 6.09 10.30 2.33
C GLN A 166 6.45 11.24 1.18
N LYS A 167 5.54 12.17 0.85
CA LYS A 167 5.75 13.18 -0.20
C LYS A 167 6.98 14.05 0.08
N LEU A 168 7.11 14.57 1.30
CA LEU A 168 8.26 15.37 1.70
C LEU A 168 9.58 14.59 1.60
N ARG A 169 9.59 13.32 2.01
CA ARG A 169 10.79 12.46 1.93
C ARG A 169 11.17 12.16 0.49
N THR A 170 10.20 11.90 -0.39
CA THR A 170 10.46 11.71 -1.81
C THR A 170 11.00 12.98 -2.46
N GLU A 171 10.40 14.14 -2.18
CA GLU A 171 10.85 15.44 -2.70
C GLU A 171 12.28 15.75 -2.25
N ARG A 172 12.59 15.59 -0.96
CA ARG A 172 13.95 15.75 -0.44
C ARG A 172 14.95 14.83 -1.14
N THR A 173 14.59 13.57 -1.33
CA THR A 173 15.45 12.59 -2.02
C THR A 173 15.70 13.03 -3.46
N SER A 174 14.67 13.50 -4.18
CA SER A 174 14.81 14.01 -5.54
C SER A 174 15.69 15.26 -5.62
N ILE A 175 15.52 16.21 -4.68
CA ILE A 175 16.36 17.42 -4.61
C ILE A 175 17.82 17.04 -4.40
N LEU A 176 18.12 16.15 -3.45
CA LEU A 176 19.49 15.69 -3.19
C LEU A 176 20.10 14.98 -4.41
N LYS A 177 19.32 14.15 -5.11
CA LYS A 177 19.77 13.52 -6.36
C LYS A 177 20.09 14.55 -7.45
N ASN A 178 19.24 15.57 -7.61
CA ASN A 178 19.47 16.60 -8.62
C ASN A 178 20.67 17.47 -8.28
N GLN A 179 20.78 17.95 -7.04
CA GLN A 179 21.95 18.70 -6.56
C GLN A 179 23.24 17.92 -6.80
N HIS A 180 23.19 16.60 -6.59
CA HIS A 180 24.32 15.74 -6.88
C HIS A 180 24.69 15.70 -8.37
N LEU A 181 23.71 15.44 -9.25
CA LEU A 181 23.93 15.42 -10.70
C LEU A 181 24.50 16.76 -11.20
N THR A 182 24.02 17.88 -10.66
CA THR A 182 24.52 19.22 -11.00
C THR A 182 25.97 19.43 -10.60
N LEU A 183 26.42 18.86 -9.49
CA LEU A 183 27.79 19.01 -8.99
C LEU A 183 28.80 18.02 -9.62
N HIS A 184 28.33 17.09 -10.46
CA HIS A 184 29.15 16.08 -11.16
C HIS A 184 30.14 15.35 -10.22
N LEU A 185 29.74 15.12 -8.97
CA LEU A 185 30.56 14.40 -8.01
C LEU A 185 30.61 12.91 -8.40
N GLU A 186 31.80 12.33 -8.36
CA GLU A 186 31.97 10.90 -8.56
C GLU A 186 31.76 10.22 -7.20
N PHE A 187 30.59 9.62 -6.96
CA PHE A 187 30.33 8.88 -5.73
C PHE A 187 29.68 7.53 -5.95
N ALA A 188 29.90 6.65 -4.97
CA ALA A 188 29.24 5.37 -4.81
C ALA A 188 27.95 5.51 -3.99
N VAL A 189 26.79 5.06 -4.50
CA VAL A 189 25.59 4.95 -3.66
C VAL A 189 25.71 3.68 -2.82
N VAL A 190 26.01 3.85 -1.54
CA VAL A 190 26.09 2.72 -0.62
C VAL A 190 24.70 2.40 -0.07
N HIS A 191 24.17 1.24 -0.46
CA HIS A 191 22.90 0.72 0.03
C HIS A 191 23.12 -0.18 1.24
N TRP A 192 22.69 0.29 2.41
CA TRP A 192 22.66 -0.49 3.65
C TRP A 192 21.24 -1.01 3.87
N ASP A 193 21.01 -2.31 3.65
CA ASP A 193 19.73 -2.96 3.98
C ASP A 193 19.78 -3.46 5.43
N GLY A 194 18.99 -2.86 6.33
CA GLY A 194 18.96 -3.20 7.76
C GLY A 194 18.28 -4.52 8.11
N LYS A 195 18.05 -5.39 7.12
CA LYS A 195 17.45 -6.71 7.33
C LYS A 195 18.54 -7.74 7.62
N LEU A 196 18.52 -8.28 8.83
CA LEU A 196 19.36 -9.40 9.23
C LEU A 196 19.07 -10.65 8.37
N LEU A 197 20.12 -11.28 7.86
CA LEU A 197 20.05 -12.56 7.18
C LEU A 197 20.28 -13.72 8.17
N PRO A 198 19.64 -14.88 7.94
CA PRO A 198 20.04 -16.10 8.65
C PRO A 198 21.49 -16.46 8.25
N ALA A 199 22.34 -16.68 9.25
CA ALA A 199 23.70 -17.13 9.02
C ALA A 199 23.73 -18.55 8.47
N ILE A 200 24.79 -18.88 7.72
CA ILE A 200 25.06 -20.23 7.20
C ILE A 200 25.19 -21.22 8.37
N THR A 201 25.75 -20.78 9.49
CA THR A 201 25.71 -21.51 10.76
C THR A 201 24.32 -21.41 11.37
N ARG A 202 23.66 -22.55 11.59
CA ARG A 202 22.36 -22.62 12.28
C ARG A 202 22.43 -21.79 13.59
N ASN A 203 21.46 -20.88 13.73
CA ASN A 203 21.11 -20.12 14.96
C ASN A 203 21.67 -18.69 15.13
N LYS A 204 22.30 -18.07 14.13
CA LYS A 204 22.67 -16.64 14.22
C LYS A 204 22.06 -15.82 13.10
N ARG A 205 21.75 -14.55 13.39
CA ARG A 205 21.31 -13.54 12.43
C ARG A 205 22.45 -12.55 12.22
N VAL A 206 22.82 -12.31 10.96
CA VAL A 206 23.98 -11.47 10.58
C VAL A 206 23.54 -10.30 9.72
N ASP A 207 24.21 -9.17 9.85
CA ASP A 207 23.97 -8.00 9.01
C ASP A 207 24.36 -8.27 7.55
N LYS A 208 23.64 -7.62 6.63
CA LYS A 208 24.02 -7.61 5.21
C LYS A 208 25.21 -6.69 5.00
N LEU A 209 26.11 -7.11 4.12
CA LEU A 209 27.17 -6.23 3.63
C LEU A 209 26.55 -5.09 2.80
N PRO A 210 27.09 -3.87 2.91
CA PRO A 210 26.67 -2.76 2.08
C PRO A 210 26.91 -3.05 0.60
N VAL A 211 25.95 -2.68 -0.25
CA VAL A 211 26.10 -2.80 -1.71
C VAL A 211 26.35 -1.43 -2.30
N ILE A 212 27.46 -1.30 -3.02
CA ILE A 212 27.77 -0.12 -3.82
C ILE A 212 27.04 -0.23 -5.16
N LYS A 213 26.28 0.78 -5.53
CA LYS A 213 25.65 0.94 -6.85
C LYS A 213 26.12 2.23 -7.50
#